data_AF-A0A554NEH0-F1
#
_entry.id   AF-A0A554NEH0-F1
#
_cell.length_a   1.000
_cell.length_b   1.000
_cell.length_c   1.000
_cell.angle_alpha   90.00
_cell.angle_beta   90.00
_cell.angle_gamma   90.00
#
_symmetry.space_group_name_H-M   'P 1'
#
loop_
_entity.id
_entity.type
_entity.pdbx_description
1 polymer ?
#
loop_
_entity_poly.entity_id
_entity_poly.type
_entity_poly.pdbx_seq_one_letter_code
_entity_poly.pdbx_strand_id
1 'polypeptide(L)'
;MSDDATAGPGGEGGTGTPEDDPERAALIREVARDVRGESDESERVAAVLFRVSDLYDPGEETDSGSIYRNMRTILQVSERGTLARDRD
;
A
#
# COMPACT_ATOMS: atom_id res chain seq x y z
N MET A 1 18.91 32.35 30.62
CA MET A 1 19.35 32.46 29.22
C MET A 1 20.02 31.12 28.94
N SER A 2 19.25 30.08 28.63
CA SER A 2 18.79 29.70 27.27
C SER A 2 20.00 29.15 26.49
N ASP A 3 20.01 27.93 25.99
CA ASP A 3 19.00 27.25 25.15
C ASP A 3 19.04 25.73 25.43
N ASP A 4 17.96 25.12 25.91
CA ASP A 4 17.00 24.33 25.10
C ASP A 4 17.26 24.28 23.58
N ALA A 5 17.73 23.12 23.11
CA ALA A 5 17.62 22.73 21.70
C ALA A 5 17.30 21.23 21.63
N THR A 6 16.06 20.92 22.01
CA THR A 6 15.19 19.87 21.45
C THR A 6 15.88 18.86 20.52
N ALA A 7 16.03 17.64 21.02
CA ALA A 7 16.08 16.44 20.19
C ALA A 7 14.77 16.35 19.41
N GLY A 8 14.76 16.81 18.16
CA GLY A 8 13.68 16.50 17.24
C GLY A 8 13.84 15.03 16.81
N PRO A 9 12.82 14.17 16.94
CA PRO A 9 12.84 12.92 16.21
C PRO A 9 12.72 13.30 14.74
N GLY A 10 13.85 13.25 14.04
CA GLY A 10 13.89 13.29 12.60
C GLY A 10 13.08 12.10 12.10
N GLY A 11 11.80 12.34 11.82
CA GLY A 11 10.98 11.43 11.04
C GLY A 11 11.56 11.39 9.64
N GLU A 12 12.59 10.58 9.46
CA GLU A 12 13.04 10.15 8.14
C GLU A 12 11.89 9.33 7.57
N GLY A 13 11.08 9.98 6.72
CA GLY A 13 10.11 9.31 5.87
C GLY A 13 10.88 8.35 4.96
N GLY A 14 11.07 7.13 5.44
CA GLY A 14 11.87 6.11 4.79
C GLY A 14 11.37 5.82 3.39
N THR A 15 12.17 6.18 2.40
CA THR A 15 12.06 5.69 1.02
C THR A 15 12.77 4.34 0.84
N GLY A 16 12.91 3.57 1.92
CA GLY A 16 13.55 2.26 1.93
C GLY A 16 12.53 1.13 1.73
N THR A 17 12.99 0.01 1.19
CA THR A 17 12.25 -1.27 1.23
C THR A 17 11.81 -1.52 2.68
N PRO A 18 10.52 -1.82 2.94
CA PRO A 18 10.07 -2.17 4.27
C PRO A 18 10.86 -3.37 4.80
N GLU A 19 11.15 -3.35 6.10
CA GLU A 19 11.78 -4.48 6.78
C GLU A 19 10.80 -5.66 6.87
N ASP A 20 11.35 -6.88 6.90
CA ASP A 20 10.55 -8.10 7.11
C ASP A 20 9.79 -8.02 8.43
N ASP A 21 8.47 -8.20 8.37
CA ASP A 21 7.56 -8.12 9.51
C ASP A 21 6.39 -9.10 9.32
N PRO A 22 6.56 -10.38 9.70
CA PRO A 22 5.54 -11.40 9.48
C PRO A 22 4.26 -11.13 10.29
N GLU A 23 4.33 -10.41 11.42
CA GLU A 23 3.15 -10.02 12.20
C GLU A 23 2.32 -8.99 11.43
N ARG A 24 2.99 -8.00 10.82
CA ARG A 24 2.34 -7.01 9.96
C ARG A 24 1.79 -7.64 8.69
N ALA A 25 2.49 -8.58 8.07
CA ALA A 25 1.97 -9.35 6.94
C ALA A 25 0.68 -10.09 7.33
N ALA A 26 0.67 -10.76 8.48
CA ALA A 26 -0.50 -11.48 8.99
C ALA A 26 -1.70 -10.55 9.25
N LEU A 27 -1.47 -9.39 9.88
CA LEU A 27 -2.51 -8.40 10.14
C LEU A 27 -3.11 -7.86 8.84
N ILE A 28 -2.29 -7.53 7.84
CA ILE A 28 -2.78 -7.06 6.55
C ILE A 28 -3.60 -8.14 5.85
N ARG A 29 -3.19 -9.41 5.95
CA ARG A 29 -3.94 -10.56 5.41
C ARG A 29 -5.26 -10.79 6.14
N GLU A 30 -5.34 -10.53 7.43
CA GLU A 30 -6.60 -10.53 8.20
C GLU A 30 -7.55 -9.45 7.68
N VAL A 31 -7.09 -8.20 7.61
CA VAL A 31 -7.89 -7.08 7.09
C VAL A 31 -8.32 -7.33 5.64
N ALA A 32 -7.45 -7.92 4.80
CA ALA A 32 -7.79 -8.29 3.42
C ALA A 32 -8.96 -9.28 3.36
N ARG A 33 -9.03 -10.24 4.29
CA ARG A 33 -10.14 -11.19 4.38
C ARG A 33 -11.43 -10.51 4.84
N ASP A 34 -11.33 -9.60 5.80
CA ASP A 34 -12.50 -8.86 6.31
C ASP A 34 -13.11 -7.92 5.27
N VAL A 35 -12.27 -7.29 4.45
CA VAL A 35 -12.71 -6.39 3.38
C VAL A 35 -13.28 -7.15 2.18
N ARG A 36 -12.93 -8.42 2.01
CA ARG A 36 -13.37 -9.23 0.86
C ARG A 36 -14.86 -9.56 0.94
N GLY A 37 -15.68 -8.71 0.34
CA GLY A 37 -17.11 -8.92 0.13
C GLY A 37 -17.45 -9.51 -1.23
N GLU A 38 -18.73 -9.48 -1.60
CA GLU A 38 -19.27 -10.08 -2.83
C GLU A 38 -19.20 -9.16 -4.06
N SER A 39 -18.73 -7.93 -3.90
CA SER A 39 -18.60 -6.98 -5.01
C SER A 39 -17.22 -7.08 -5.66
N ASP A 40 -17.15 -6.90 -6.97
CA ASP A 40 -15.89 -6.82 -7.72
C ASP A 40 -14.92 -5.79 -7.10
N GLU A 41 -15.46 -4.69 -6.56
CA GLU A 41 -14.65 -3.65 -5.94
C GLU A 41 -14.04 -4.12 -4.61
N SER A 42 -14.82 -4.75 -3.76
CA SER A 42 -14.31 -5.34 -2.51
C SER A 42 -13.28 -6.43 -2.75
N GLU A 43 -13.43 -7.22 -3.82
CA GLU A 43 -12.41 -8.22 -4.21
C GLU A 43 -11.12 -7.57 -4.68
N ARG A 44 -11.20 -6.49 -5.47
CA ARG A 44 -10.00 -5.74 -5.92
C ARG A 44 -9.25 -5.13 -4.75
N VAL A 45 -9.94 -4.54 -3.78
CA VAL A 45 -9.31 -3.96 -2.59
C VAL A 45 -8.62 -5.06 -1.77
N ALA A 46 -9.29 -6.20 -1.55
CA ALA A 46 -8.67 -7.33 -0.85
C ALA A 46 -7.41 -7.84 -1.56
N ALA A 47 -7.43 -7.95 -2.89
CA ALA A 47 -6.29 -8.40 -3.68
C ALA A 47 -5.07 -7.45 -3.55
N VAL A 48 -5.31 -6.13 -3.51
CA VAL A 48 -4.26 -5.14 -3.26
C VAL A 48 -3.66 -5.34 -1.87
N LEU A 49 -4.48 -5.54 -0.84
CA LEU A 49 -3.99 -5.74 0.53
C LEU A 49 -3.15 -7.01 0.64
N PHE A 50 -3.56 -8.12 0.02
CA PHE A 50 -2.72 -9.31 -0.06
C PHE A 50 -1.37 -9.01 -0.70
N ARG A 51 -1.36 -8.29 -1.81
CA ARG A 51 -0.11 -7.94 -2.49
C ARG A 51 0.80 -7.08 -1.62
N VAL A 52 0.23 -6.13 -0.88
CA VAL A 52 0.98 -5.30 0.07
C VAL A 52 1.50 -6.14 1.24
N SER A 53 0.78 -7.18 1.67
CA SER A 53 1.25 -8.07 2.76
C SER A 53 2.54 -8.82 2.41
N ASP A 54 2.71 -9.18 1.14
CA ASP A 54 3.91 -9.89 0.65
C ASP A 54 5.18 -9.05 0.80
N LEU A 55 5.06 -7.72 0.98
CA LEU A 55 6.21 -6.85 1.21
C LEU A 55 6.86 -7.04 2.57
N TYR A 56 6.13 -7.62 3.51
CA TYR A 56 6.60 -7.84 4.87
C TYR A 56 6.86 -9.34 5.15
N ASP A 57 6.63 -10.22 4.15
CA ASP A 57 6.80 -11.66 4.30
C ASP A 57 8.21 -12.06 3.82
N PRO A 58 9.11 -12.49 4.72
CA PRO A 58 10.48 -12.88 4.35
C PRO A 58 10.55 -14.12 3.44
N GLY A 59 9.45 -14.85 3.29
CA GLY A 59 9.33 -15.99 2.38
C GLY A 59 8.93 -15.61 0.95
N GLU A 60 8.52 -14.35 0.72
CA GLU A 60 8.05 -13.87 -0.57
C GLU A 60 9.10 -12.97 -1.23
N GLU A 61 9.56 -13.33 -2.43
CA GLU A 61 10.47 -12.51 -3.22
C GLU A 61 9.68 -11.35 -3.88
N THR A 62 9.33 -10.34 -3.08
CA THR A 62 8.50 -9.21 -3.50
C THR A 62 9.23 -7.88 -3.35
N ASP A 63 9.53 -7.24 -4.49
CA ASP A 63 10.09 -5.88 -4.52
C ASP A 63 9.01 -4.79 -4.37
N SER A 64 9.20 -3.90 -3.41
CA SER A 64 8.32 -2.76 -3.10
C SER A 64 8.14 -1.79 -4.25
N GLY A 65 9.17 -1.65 -5.09
CA GLY A 65 9.13 -0.83 -6.29
C GLY A 65 8.20 -1.39 -7.37
N SER A 66 7.92 -2.69 -7.39
CA SER A 66 6.99 -3.33 -8.32
C SER A 66 5.53 -3.09 -7.93
N ILE A 67 5.20 -3.21 -6.64
CA ILE A 67 3.83 -3.01 -6.13
C ILE A 67 3.41 -1.55 -6.23
N TYR A 68 4.26 -0.61 -5.80
CA TYR A 68 3.95 0.81 -5.84
C TYR A 68 3.71 1.31 -7.28
N ARG A 69 4.48 0.80 -8.25
CA ARG A 69 4.35 1.17 -9.67
C ARG A 69 3.08 0.61 -10.30
N ASN A 70 2.69 -0.60 -9.92
CA ASN A 70 1.44 -1.23 -10.35
C ASN A 70 0.22 -0.48 -9.75
N MET A 71 0.19 -0.23 -8.44
CA MET A 71 -0.88 0.53 -7.79
C MET A 71 -1.01 1.95 -8.35
N ARG A 72 0.11 2.67 -8.54
CA ARG A 72 0.09 4.02 -9.11
C ARG A 72 -0.48 4.02 -10.53
N THR A 73 -0.17 3.01 -11.33
CA THR A 73 -0.75 2.86 -12.67
C THR A 73 -2.25 2.61 -12.60
N ILE A 74 -2.71 1.71 -11.71
CA ILE A 74 -4.14 1.43 -11.51
C ILE A 74 -4.90 2.70 -11.11
N LEU A 75 -4.41 3.42 -10.09
CA LEU A 75 -5.05 4.65 -9.58
C LEU A 75 -5.05 5.79 -10.62
N GLN A 76 -3.96 5.98 -11.37
CA GLN A 76 -3.90 6.99 -12.45
C GLN A 76 -4.80 6.65 -13.64
N VAL A 77 -5.01 5.37 -13.93
CA VAL A 77 -5.95 4.93 -14.96
C VAL A 77 -7.39 5.10 -14.49
N SER A 78 -7.70 4.87 -13.20
CA SER A 78 -9.01 5.18 -12.61
C SER A 78 -9.36 6.66 -12.71
N GLU A 79 -8.41 7.58 -12.49
CA GLU A 79 -8.62 9.03 -12.67
C GLU A 79 -8.93 9.43 -14.13
N ARG A 80 -8.46 8.67 -15.12
CA ARG A 80 -8.75 8.89 -16.55
C ARG A 80 -9.96 8.12 -17.08
N GLY A 81 -10.65 7.36 -16.22
CA GLY A 81 -11.72 6.43 -16.62
C GLY A 81 -13.14 6.99 -16.67
N THR A 82 -13.39 8.26 -16.34
CA THR A 82 -14.74 8.85 -16.35
C THR A 82 -14.93 10.03 -17.32
N LEU A 83 -13.87 10.53 -17.96
CA LEU A 83 -13.94 11.73 -18.83
C LEU A 83 -14.09 11.45 -20.33
N ALA A 84 -14.39 10.21 -20.74
CA ALA A 84 -14.47 9.84 -22.17
C ALA A 84 -15.85 9.34 -22.62
N ARG A 85 -16.91 9.57 -21.86
CA ARG A 85 -18.29 9.21 -22.25
C ARG A 85 -19.26 10.36 -22.03
N ASP A 86 -18.97 11.52 -22.60
CA ASP A 86 -19.93 12.63 -22.75
C ASP A 86 -19.60 13.43 -24.02
N ARG A 87 -19.68 12.78 -25.18
CA ARG A 87 -19.79 13.49 -26.46
C ARG A 87 -20.55 12.64 -27.47
N ASP A 88 -21.88 12.71 -27.37
CA ASP A 88 -22.82 12.56 -28.48
C ASP A 88 -23.61 13.87 -28.62
#